data_AF-A0A7S4HKS0-F1
#
_entry.id   AF-A0A7S4HKS0-F1
#
_cell.length_a   1.000
_cell.length_b   1.000
_cell.length_c   1.000
_cell.angle_alpha   90.00
_cell.angle_beta   90.00
_cell.angle_gamma   90.00
#
_symmetry.space_group_name_H-M   'P 1'
#
loop_
_entity.id
_entity.type
_entity.pdbx_description
1 polymer ?
#
loop_
_entity_poly.entity_id
_entity_poly.type
_entity_poly.pdbx_seq_one_letter_code
_entity_poly.pdbx_strand_id
1 'polypeptide(L)'
;VQFTERHIEALLAILKITGLELRSDDPTALKDIILALQERVTQYEEANKRDIGEDFGVRIKYMLDMIYELKNNKKNHFISAKAPKNMLLVAKKARQNSLSEQLQISLKELRTSTEKKWWIRGTSMLRTNDSEQTHKDFVRHNKLLEIAKKQ
;
A
#
# COMPACT_ATOMS: atom_id res chain seq x y z
N VAL A 1 10.72 36.53 11.03
CA VAL A 1 10.51 35.06 11.15
C VAL A 1 11.67 34.39 10.43
N GLN A 2 12.47 33.59 11.14
CA GLN A 2 13.63 32.89 10.55
C GLN A 2 13.14 31.77 9.63
N PHE A 3 13.70 31.67 8.43
CA PHE A 3 13.38 30.55 7.53
C PHE A 3 14.08 29.28 8.02
N THR A 4 13.39 28.14 8.01
CA THR A 4 13.88 26.86 8.55
C THR A 4 13.37 25.73 7.66
N GLU A 5 14.00 24.54 7.75
CA GLU A 5 13.60 23.35 6.99
C GLU A 5 12.11 23.01 7.12
N ARG A 6 11.55 23.15 8.33
CA ARG A 6 10.14 22.84 8.61
C ARG A 6 9.18 23.66 7.74
N HIS A 7 9.57 24.86 7.31
CA HIS A 7 8.77 25.67 6.41
C HIS A 7 8.70 25.07 5.00
N ILE A 8 9.79 24.50 4.50
CA ILE A 8 9.83 23.80 3.20
C ILE A 8 9.00 22.52 3.27
N GLU A 9 9.15 21.76 4.35
CA GLU A 9 8.38 20.53 4.56
C GLU A 9 6.87 20.79 4.64
N ALA A 10 6.45 21.81 5.40
CA ALA A 10 5.04 22.21 5.49
C ALA A 10 4.49 22.64 4.13
N LEU A 11 5.24 23.45 3.38
CA LEU A 11 4.83 23.89 2.05
C LEU A 11 4.73 22.72 1.07
N LEU A 12 5.70 21.82 1.08
CA LEU A 12 5.67 20.59 0.29
C LEU A 12 4.44 19.74 0.65
N ALA A 13 4.10 19.60 1.93
CA ALA A 13 2.92 18.84 2.36
C ALA A 13 1.62 19.44 1.81
N ILE A 14 1.49 20.77 1.81
CA ILE A 14 0.35 21.47 1.22
C ILE A 14 0.31 21.26 -0.30
N LEU A 15 1.43 21.52 -0.98
CA LEU A 15 1.54 21.36 -2.43
C LEU A 15 1.34 19.91 -2.89
N LYS A 16 1.58 18.92 -2.02
CA LYS A 16 1.25 17.52 -2.31
C LYS A 16 -0.24 17.27 -2.50
N ILE A 17 -1.06 18.01 -1.78
CA ILE A 17 -2.52 17.89 -1.82
C ILE A 17 -3.08 18.78 -2.92
N THR A 18 -2.65 20.05 -2.95
CA THR A 18 -3.27 21.09 -3.77
C THR A 18 -2.52 21.41 -5.05
N GLY A 19 -1.25 21.03 -5.20
CA GLY A 19 -0.39 21.51 -6.28
C GLY A 19 -0.87 21.13 -7.69
N LEU A 20 -1.51 19.96 -7.84
CA LEU A 20 -2.11 19.53 -9.11
C LEU A 20 -3.37 20.33 -9.45
N GLU A 21 -4.21 20.61 -8.45
CA GLU A 21 -5.47 21.35 -8.64
C GLU A 21 -5.19 22.84 -8.86
N LEU A 22 -4.26 23.40 -8.10
CA LEU A 22 -3.78 24.77 -8.26
C LEU A 22 -3.21 24.99 -9.66
N ARG A 23 -2.46 24.04 -10.22
CA ARG A 23 -1.95 24.15 -11.60
C ARG A 23 -3.07 24.18 -12.63
N SER A 24 -4.12 23.39 -12.44
CA SER A 24 -5.25 23.32 -13.36
C SER A 24 -6.11 24.57 -13.30
N ASP A 25 -6.25 25.16 -12.13
CA ASP A 25 -7.08 26.35 -11.88
C ASP A 25 -6.32 27.66 -12.20
N ASP A 26 -5.13 27.84 -11.60
CA ASP A 26 -4.25 28.99 -11.85
C ASP A 26 -2.75 28.60 -11.88
N PRO A 27 -2.17 28.39 -13.08
CA PRO A 27 -0.76 28.08 -13.22
C PRO A 27 0.17 29.25 -12.87
N THR A 28 -0.34 30.49 -12.84
CA THR A 28 0.46 31.69 -12.51
C THR A 28 0.72 31.75 -11.01
N ALA A 29 -0.31 31.52 -10.19
CA ALA A 29 -0.17 31.44 -8.74
C ALA A 29 0.86 30.38 -8.31
N LEU A 30 0.87 29.20 -8.96
CA LEU A 30 1.87 28.17 -8.67
C LEU A 30 3.30 28.65 -8.99
N LYS A 31 3.48 29.39 -10.09
CA LYS A 31 4.78 29.95 -10.46
C LYS A 31 5.24 31.00 -9.45
N ASP A 32 4.35 31.87 -8.99
CA ASP A 32 4.67 32.92 -8.02
C ASP A 32 5.09 32.33 -6.66
N ILE A 33 4.40 31.27 -6.20
CA ILE A 33 4.80 30.52 -5.00
C ILE A 33 6.22 29.95 -5.14
N ILE A 34 6.54 29.37 -6.30
CA ILE A 34 7.87 28.80 -6.55
C ILE A 34 8.95 29.88 -6.58
N LEU A 35 8.68 31.05 -7.16
CA LEU A 35 9.62 32.18 -7.17
C LEU A 35 9.85 32.71 -5.75
N ALA A 36 8.78 32.91 -4.98
CA ALA A 36 8.89 33.34 -3.59
C ALA A 36 9.67 32.32 -2.74
N LEU A 37 9.49 31.02 -2.96
CA LEU A 37 10.28 29.97 -2.31
C LEU A 37 11.77 30.08 -2.67
N GLN A 38 12.10 30.28 -3.95
CA GLN A 38 13.48 30.41 -4.41
C GLN A 38 14.20 31.58 -3.73
N GLU A 39 13.55 32.74 -3.63
CA GLU A 39 14.10 33.90 -2.91
C GLU A 39 14.36 33.63 -1.43
N ARG A 40 13.48 32.86 -0.77
CA ARG A 40 13.67 32.50 0.64
C ARG A 40 14.79 31.48 0.84
N VAL A 41 14.95 30.55 -0.10
CA VAL A 41 16.03 29.57 -0.08
C VAL A 41 17.38 30.23 -0.32
N THR A 42 17.51 31.15 -1.28
CA THR A 42 18.77 31.86 -1.51
C THR A 42 19.18 32.70 -0.30
N GLN A 43 18.24 33.41 0.32
CA GLN A 43 18.49 34.14 1.58
C GLN A 43 18.93 33.22 2.72
N TYR A 44 18.33 32.03 2.81
CA TYR A 44 18.70 31.02 3.80
C TYR A 44 20.10 30.45 3.55
N GLU A 45 20.43 30.12 2.30
CA GLU A 45 21.75 29.63 1.93
C GLU A 45 22.84 30.67 2.21
N GLU A 46 22.58 31.95 1.97
CA GLU A 46 23.50 33.05 2.29
C GLU A 46 23.75 33.20 3.79
N ALA A 47 22.69 33.07 4.61
CA ALA A 47 22.79 33.16 6.06
C ALA A 47 23.47 31.94 6.70
N ASN A 48 23.29 30.75 6.11
CA ASN A 48 23.72 29.46 6.69
C ASN A 48 24.94 28.83 5.98
N LYS A 49 25.74 29.60 5.22
CA LYS A 49 26.95 29.14 4.50
C LYS A 49 27.98 28.35 5.33
N ARG A 50 27.83 28.24 6.65
CA ARG A 50 28.80 27.61 7.58
C ARG A 50 28.29 26.35 8.29
N ASP A 51 26.98 26.05 8.29
CA ASP A 51 26.41 25.05 9.22
C ASP A 51 25.44 24.03 8.59
N ILE A 52 25.36 23.97 7.26
CA ILE A 52 24.55 22.93 6.60
C ILE A 52 25.40 21.65 6.55
N GLY A 53 25.32 20.83 7.60
CA GLY A 53 25.81 19.46 7.54
C GLY A 53 25.28 18.76 6.29
N GLU A 54 26.10 17.95 5.64
CA GLU A 54 25.80 17.39 4.30
C GLU A 54 24.41 16.75 4.21
N ASP A 55 23.96 16.08 5.27
CA ASP A 55 22.63 15.45 5.37
C ASP A 55 21.45 16.44 5.33
N PHE A 56 21.58 17.60 6.00
CA PHE A 56 20.53 18.63 6.01
C PHE A 56 20.36 19.26 4.63
N GLY A 57 21.47 19.39 3.89
CA GLY A 57 21.46 19.86 2.50
C GLY A 57 20.78 18.87 1.55
N VAL A 58 21.02 17.57 1.70
CA VAL A 58 20.43 16.53 0.83
C VAL A 58 18.90 16.48 0.98
N ARG A 59 18.39 16.48 2.21
CA ARG A 59 16.95 16.43 2.48
C ARG A 59 16.22 17.66 1.94
N ILE A 60 16.76 18.86 2.16
CA ILE A 60 16.17 20.10 1.63
C ILE A 60 16.19 20.11 0.10
N LYS A 61 17.32 19.76 -0.52
CA LYS A 61 17.43 19.68 -1.98
C LYS A 61 16.39 18.74 -2.57
N TYR A 62 16.21 17.56 -1.97
CA TYR A 62 15.17 16.62 -2.38
C TYR A 62 13.76 17.21 -2.26
N MET A 63 13.46 17.94 -1.18
CA MET A 63 12.17 18.62 -1.01
C MET A 63 11.94 19.72 -2.06
N LEU A 64 12.97 20.49 -2.38
CA LEU A 64 12.92 21.52 -3.42
C LEU A 64 12.74 20.92 -4.81
N ASP A 65 13.47 19.84 -5.11
CA ASP A 65 13.34 19.11 -6.38
C ASP A 65 11.91 18.61 -6.59
N MET A 66 11.30 18.01 -5.56
CA MET A 66 9.88 17.63 -5.61
C MET A 66 8.99 18.83 -5.93
N ILE A 67 9.19 19.98 -5.29
CA ILE A 67 8.40 21.19 -5.55
C ILE A 67 8.60 21.67 -6.99
N TYR A 68 9.84 21.67 -7.52
CA TYR A 68 10.11 22.09 -8.89
C TYR A 68 9.55 21.11 -9.93
N GLU A 69 9.49 19.82 -9.61
CA GLU A 69 8.86 18.82 -10.49
C GLU A 69 7.35 19.04 -10.67
N LEU A 70 6.66 19.68 -9.71
CA LEU A 70 5.25 20.08 -9.86
C LEU A 70 5.04 21.00 -11.08
N LYS A 71 6.01 21.85 -11.38
CA LYS A 71 5.99 22.71 -12.57
C LYS A 71 6.10 21.91 -13.87
N ASN A 72 6.73 20.74 -13.87
CA ASN A 72 6.98 19.92 -15.07
C ASN A 72 6.04 18.71 -15.23
N ASN A 73 4.94 18.64 -14.47
CA ASN A 73 3.82 17.73 -14.73
C ASN A 73 4.14 16.23 -14.52
N LYS A 74 5.13 15.90 -13.68
CA LYS A 74 5.40 14.52 -13.27
C LYS A 74 4.32 14.05 -12.29
N LYS A 75 3.19 13.62 -12.84
CA LYS A 75 2.01 13.08 -12.13
C LYS A 75 2.35 11.94 -11.13
N ASN A 76 3.51 11.30 -11.28
CA ASN A 76 3.83 10.09 -10.55
C ASN A 76 4.22 10.32 -9.07
N HIS A 77 4.72 11.51 -8.70
CA HIS A 77 5.22 11.73 -7.32
C HIS A 77 4.15 12.28 -6.36
N PHE A 78 3.03 12.81 -6.88
CA PHE A 78 2.04 13.58 -6.13
C PHE A 78 0.63 12.98 -6.15
N ILE A 79 0.40 11.93 -6.95
CA ILE A 79 -0.87 11.20 -6.93
C ILE A 79 -0.83 10.19 -5.77
N SER A 80 -1.15 10.65 -4.57
CA SER A 80 -1.66 9.80 -3.49
C SER A 80 -2.61 10.54 -2.55
N ALA A 81 -3.39 11.50 -3.08
CA ALA A 81 -4.47 12.16 -2.32
C ALA A 81 -5.85 11.96 -2.95
N LYS A 82 -5.92 11.58 -4.24
CA LYS A 82 -7.17 11.08 -4.81
C LYS A 82 -7.24 9.60 -4.44
N ALA A 83 -7.85 9.32 -3.28
CA ALA A 83 -8.39 7.98 -3.00
C ALA A 83 -9.03 7.49 -4.29
N PRO A 84 -8.62 6.33 -4.84
CA PRO A 84 -9.17 5.89 -6.09
C PRO A 84 -10.68 5.81 -5.85
N LYS A 85 -11.49 6.39 -6.73
CA LYS A 85 -12.96 6.20 -6.73
C LYS A 85 -13.33 4.70 -6.69
N ASN A 86 -12.35 3.84 -6.95
CA ASN A 86 -12.37 2.39 -6.89
C ASN A 86 -12.16 1.80 -5.48
N MET A 87 -11.81 2.57 -4.44
CA MET A 87 -11.62 2.03 -3.08
C MET A 87 -12.94 1.49 -2.50
N LEU A 88 -14.06 2.13 -2.82
CA LEU A 88 -15.40 1.60 -2.54
C LEU A 88 -15.70 0.32 -3.32
N LEU A 89 -15.20 0.20 -4.56
CA LEU A 89 -15.39 -0.98 -5.40
C LEU A 89 -14.51 -2.16 -4.93
N VAL A 90 -13.28 -1.86 -4.51
CA VAL A 90 -12.34 -2.80 -3.89
C VAL A 90 -12.86 -3.25 -2.52
N ALA A 91 -13.38 -2.33 -1.70
CA ALA A 91 -14.00 -2.68 -0.42
C ALA A 91 -15.29 -3.50 -0.59
N LYS A 92 -16.10 -3.22 -1.62
CA LYS A 92 -17.28 -4.03 -1.97
C LYS A 92 -16.88 -5.43 -2.45
N LYS A 93 -15.86 -5.56 -3.32
CA LYS A 93 -15.32 -6.86 -3.75
C LYS A 93 -14.67 -7.64 -2.60
N ALA A 94 -13.94 -6.97 -1.71
CA ALA A 94 -13.33 -7.58 -0.53
C ALA A 94 -14.39 -8.12 0.44
N ARG A 95 -15.51 -7.41 0.66
CA ARG A 95 -16.63 -7.95 1.46
C ARG A 95 -17.28 -9.17 0.82
N GLN A 96 -17.47 -9.16 -0.51
CA GLN A 96 -18.03 -10.32 -1.24
C GLN A 96 -17.12 -11.54 -1.19
N ASN A 97 -15.79 -11.37 -1.26
CA ASN A 97 -14.82 -12.46 -1.14
C ASN A 97 -14.55 -12.89 0.30
N SER A 98 -14.80 -12.03 1.30
CA SER A 98 -14.50 -12.37 2.70
C SER A 98 -15.37 -13.49 3.28
N LEU A 99 -16.55 -13.75 2.72
CA LEU A 99 -17.40 -14.87 3.15
C LEU A 99 -16.88 -16.22 2.63
N SER A 100 -16.26 -16.24 1.45
CA SER A 100 -15.62 -17.42 0.86
C SER A 100 -14.20 -17.69 1.40
N GLU A 101 -13.52 -16.66 1.91
CA GLU A 101 -12.18 -16.77 2.54
C GLU A 101 -12.25 -16.95 4.08
N GLN A 102 -13.43 -16.87 4.68
CA GLN A 102 -13.60 -17.15 6.10
C GLN A 102 -13.46 -18.65 6.37
N LEU A 103 -12.58 -19.00 7.31
CA LEU A 103 -12.37 -20.36 7.80
C LEU A 103 -13.70 -20.94 8.34
N GLN A 104 -14.33 -21.81 7.56
CA GLN A 104 -15.55 -22.54 7.93
C GLN A 104 -15.17 -23.72 8.85
N ILE A 105 -14.78 -23.44 10.09
CA ILE A 105 -14.45 -24.48 11.08
C ILE A 105 -15.64 -24.66 12.03
N SER A 106 -16.13 -25.90 12.16
CA SER A 106 -17.22 -26.18 13.10
C SER A 106 -16.71 -26.26 14.54
N LEU A 107 -17.53 -25.82 15.50
CA LEU A 107 -17.22 -25.82 16.94
C LEU A 107 -16.86 -27.24 17.46
N LYS A 108 -17.43 -28.29 16.85
CA LYS A 108 -17.11 -29.70 17.14
C LYS A 108 -15.69 -30.08 16.69
N GLU A 109 -15.20 -29.52 15.59
CA GLU A 109 -13.85 -29.78 15.05
C GLU A 109 -12.77 -29.04 15.87
N LEU A 110 -13.08 -27.82 16.32
CA LEU A 110 -12.23 -27.09 17.27
C LEU A 110 -12.04 -27.86 18.58
N ARG A 111 -13.12 -28.49 19.09
CA ARG A 111 -13.08 -29.20 20.38
C ARG A 111 -12.41 -30.58 20.32
N THR A 112 -12.37 -31.21 19.15
CA THR A 112 -11.68 -32.50 18.92
C THR A 112 -10.23 -32.32 18.48
N SER A 113 -9.80 -31.09 18.19
CA SER A 113 -8.41 -30.75 17.82
C SER A 113 -7.51 -30.70 19.06
N THR A 114 -7.10 -31.87 19.56
CA THR A 114 -6.16 -31.99 20.70
C THR A 114 -4.68 -31.79 20.32
N GLU A 115 -4.35 -31.64 19.04
CA GLU A 115 -2.97 -31.39 18.58
C GLU A 115 -2.82 -30.08 17.78
N LYS A 116 -1.59 -29.56 17.79
CA LYS A 116 -1.10 -28.20 17.43
C LYS A 116 -1.44 -27.65 16.04
N LYS A 117 -2.42 -28.18 15.30
CA LYS A 117 -2.68 -27.82 13.89
C LYS A 117 -4.17 -27.61 13.61
N TRP A 118 -4.79 -26.71 14.37
CA TRP A 118 -6.20 -26.32 14.22
C TRP A 118 -6.50 -25.67 12.85
N TRP A 119 -5.50 -25.04 12.21
CA TRP A 119 -5.64 -24.42 10.88
C TRP A 119 -5.74 -25.41 9.72
N ILE A 120 -5.51 -26.71 9.94
CA ILE A 120 -5.60 -27.73 8.87
C ILE A 120 -7.04 -28.26 8.72
N ARG A 121 -7.86 -28.15 9.78
CA ARG A 121 -9.16 -28.83 9.82
C ARG A 121 -10.31 -28.09 9.12
N GLY A 122 -10.11 -26.82 8.75
CA GLY A 122 -11.10 -26.00 8.05
C GLY A 122 -11.30 -26.29 6.55
N THR A 123 -10.60 -27.27 5.98
CA THR A 123 -10.68 -27.61 4.54
C THR A 123 -11.58 -28.82 4.25
N SER A 124 -12.10 -29.51 5.26
CA SER A 124 -12.90 -30.74 5.07
C SER A 124 -14.36 -30.49 4.65
N MET A 125 -14.83 -29.24 4.68
CA MET A 125 -16.24 -28.92 4.46
C MET A 125 -16.48 -28.33 3.08
N LEU A 126 -16.10 -29.07 2.04
CA LEU A 126 -16.75 -28.97 0.74
C LEU A 126 -16.92 -30.35 0.12
N ARG A 127 -17.64 -31.23 0.82
CA ARG A 127 -18.26 -32.45 0.26
C ARG A 127 -19.17 -33.12 1.29
N THR A 128 -20.24 -32.43 1.65
CA THR A 128 -21.41 -33.12 2.18
C THR A 128 -22.08 -33.82 1.01
N ASN A 129 -21.72 -35.08 0.76
CA ASN A 129 -22.53 -36.18 0.20
C ASN A 129 -21.71 -37.50 -0.01
N ASP A 130 -20.71 -37.81 0.83
CA ASP A 130 -19.65 -38.78 0.46
C ASP A 130 -19.31 -39.87 1.48
N SER A 131 -20.32 -40.45 2.12
CA SER A 131 -20.13 -41.76 2.78
C SER A 131 -19.78 -42.88 1.77
N GLU A 132 -20.11 -42.74 0.48
CA GLU A 132 -19.76 -43.71 -0.56
C GLU A 132 -18.42 -43.43 -1.27
N GLN A 133 -18.01 -42.17 -1.35
CA GLN A 133 -16.86 -41.79 -2.16
C GLN A 133 -15.53 -41.93 -1.39
N THR A 134 -15.55 -41.74 -0.08
CA THR A 134 -14.40 -42.00 0.81
C THR A 134 -13.94 -43.45 0.73
N HIS A 135 -14.88 -44.40 0.59
CA HIS A 135 -14.56 -45.82 0.42
C HIS A 135 -13.97 -46.11 -0.97
N LYS A 136 -14.51 -45.50 -2.05
CA LYS A 136 -13.99 -45.65 -3.41
C LYS A 136 -12.59 -45.06 -3.58
N ASP A 137 -12.32 -43.92 -2.96
CA ASP A 137 -11.03 -43.25 -3.05
C ASP A 137 -9.95 -43.99 -2.23
N PHE A 138 -10.32 -44.55 -1.07
CA PHE A 138 -9.44 -45.44 -0.29
C PHE A 138 -9.09 -46.73 -1.05
N VAL A 139 -10.06 -47.34 -1.74
CA VAL A 139 -9.84 -48.54 -2.56
C VAL A 139 -8.95 -48.25 -3.77
N ARG A 140 -9.15 -47.09 -4.44
CA ARG A 140 -8.30 -46.67 -5.57
C ARG A 140 -6.86 -46.38 -5.14
N HIS A 141 -6.68 -45.73 -3.99
CA HIS A 141 -5.36 -45.42 -3.46
C HIS A 141 -4.56 -46.70 -3.12
N ASN A 142 -5.19 -47.68 -2.47
CA ASN A 142 -4.55 -48.97 -2.19
C ASN A 142 -4.19 -49.74 -3.48
N LYS A 143 -5.05 -49.69 -4.50
CA LYS A 143 -4.77 -50.33 -5.80
C LYS A 143 -3.57 -49.69 -6.52
N LEU A 144 -3.41 -48.37 -6.42
CA LEU A 144 -2.24 -47.66 -6.96
C LEU A 144 -0.95 -48.03 -6.21
N LEU A 145 -1.01 -48.17 -4.89
CA LEU A 145 0.13 -48.62 -4.09
C LEU A 145 0.56 -50.05 -4.40
N GLU A 146 -0.39 -50.94 -4.69
CA GLU A 146 -0.09 -52.31 -5.15
C GLU A 146 0.59 -52.32 -6.52
N ILE A 147 0.13 -51.49 -7.47
CA ILE A 147 0.73 -51.41 -8.81
C ILE A 147 2.15 -50.86 -8.73
N ALA A 148 2.38 -49.84 -7.90
CA ALA A 148 3.70 -49.23 -7.71
C ALA A 148 4.71 -50.18 -7.04
N LYS A 149 4.24 -51.13 -6.22
CA LYS A 149 5.10 -52.16 -5.61
C LYS A 149 5.43 -53.31 -6.57
N LYS A 150 4.76 -53.38 -7.72
CA LYS A 150 4.89 -54.47 -8.69
C LYS A 150 5.74 -54.10 -9.92
N GLN A 151 6.25 -52.86 -9.98
CA GLN A 151 7.23 -52.40 -10.97
C GLN A 151 8.66 -52.51 -10.43
#